data_AF-A0A7S1QMD5-F1
#
_entry.id   AF-A0A7S1QMD5-F1
#
_cell.length_a   1.000
_cell.length_b   1.000
_cell.length_c   1.000
_cell.angle_alpha   90.00
_cell.angle_beta   90.00
_cell.angle_gamma   90.00
#
_symmetry.space_group_name_H-M   'P 1'
#
loop_
_entity.id
_entity.type
_entity.pdbx_description
1 polymer ?
#
loop_
_entity_poly.entity_id
_entity_poly.type
_entity_poly.pdbx_seq_one_letter_code
_entity_poly.pdbx_strand_id
1 'polypeptide(L)'
;NSFCTLLEGTRGPCTVVQSPALFESAVANFFAPRRLYHCRWRCWLQPFASTQVGTRVLHPRKPRPAALATPAVRCLETRLLDTASCFFCSFRRCCLRVPFVMHRQLLLVAVAFVALGASLAAAETFCTNQNDCNGRATRVDVVGDNCVCTCKNKWSGSQCQDCPIEFNVAADCYGCNNAAGYIGTYPNCVSDHCTLLDCNNHASAASGLRSTGCTCDCINQWTGQLCQTCPPNFDGEGGNCGACAPGYDDYAAGCPLACTNQANCSGHADTVSGTILSGCTCTCGNRWQGDKCETCPAGVNASANCGACLDGYINYPNCELACTVADDCNGHASNVTGTANTTCQCSCTGNWTGAACDQCDAKYNASAGCDKCADGFENFPNCYKTCTNAANCNGH
;
A
#
# COMPACT_ATOMS: atom_id res chain seq x y z
N ASN A 1 15.09 6.28 32.31
CA ASN A 1 13.93 7.19 32.25
C ASN A 1 12.85 6.59 31.38
N SER A 2 12.06 5.71 31.98
CA SER A 2 10.88 5.09 31.36
C SER A 2 9.79 5.11 32.43
N PHE A 3 8.69 5.79 32.16
CA PHE A 3 7.51 5.83 33.02
C PHE A 3 6.56 4.70 32.62
N CYS A 4 6.30 3.77 33.54
CA CYS A 4 5.16 2.86 33.48
C CYS A 4 4.22 3.22 34.64
N THR A 5 3.00 3.59 34.30
CA THR A 5 1.92 3.89 35.23
C THR A 5 1.25 2.58 35.66
N LEU A 6 1.21 2.32 36.97
CA LEU A 6 0.51 1.21 37.61
C LEU A 6 -1.00 1.52 37.70
N LEU A 7 -1.83 0.56 37.27
CA LEU A 7 -3.24 0.46 37.62
C LEU A 7 -3.40 -0.75 38.56
N GLU A 8 -3.99 -0.49 39.71
CA GLU A 8 -4.24 -1.46 40.78
C GLU A 8 -5.39 -2.42 40.44
N GLY A 9 -5.26 -3.66 40.92
CA GLY A 9 -6.37 -4.38 41.52
C GLY A 9 -7.01 -5.47 40.67
N THR A 10 -6.60 -6.73 40.88
CA THR A 10 -7.47 -7.82 41.37
C THR A 10 -6.66 -9.09 41.63
N ARG A 11 -7.01 -9.78 42.73
CA ARG A 11 -6.34 -10.96 43.28
C ARG A 11 -6.81 -12.24 42.58
N GLY A 12 -5.87 -13.11 42.21
CA GLY A 12 -6.11 -14.52 41.87
C GLY A 12 -4.81 -15.33 42.02
N PRO A 13 -4.84 -16.57 42.54
CA PRO A 13 -3.62 -17.29 42.92
C PRO A 13 -2.92 -17.91 41.71
N CYS A 14 -1.65 -17.58 41.50
CA CYS A 14 -0.80 -18.27 40.53
C CYS A 14 -0.13 -19.48 41.20
N THR A 15 -0.46 -20.66 40.69
CA THR A 15 0.21 -21.93 40.97
C THR A 15 1.63 -21.90 40.37
N VAL A 16 2.63 -22.07 41.21
CA VAL A 16 4.03 -22.19 40.82
C VAL A 16 4.29 -23.63 40.36
N VAL A 17 4.64 -23.81 39.08
CA VAL A 17 5.30 -25.01 38.59
C VAL A 17 6.78 -24.69 38.42
N GLN A 18 7.59 -25.21 39.34
CA GLN A 18 9.03 -25.33 39.18
C GLN A 18 9.34 -26.65 38.46
N SER A 19 10.20 -26.62 37.44
CA SER A 19 11.32 -27.57 37.28
C SER A 19 12.25 -27.14 36.11
N PRO A 20 13.54 -27.56 36.14
CA PRO A 20 14.67 -26.81 35.56
C PRO A 20 15.46 -27.55 34.46
N ALA A 21 16.53 -26.88 34.00
CA ALA A 21 17.67 -27.33 33.16
C ALA A 21 17.41 -27.26 31.63
N LEU A 22 18.31 -26.75 30.78
CA LEU A 22 19.76 -26.97 30.70
C LEU A 22 20.55 -25.78 30.10
N PHE A 23 21.81 -25.73 30.51
CA PHE A 23 22.97 -25.00 29.97
C PHE A 23 23.33 -25.40 28.52
N GLU A 24 23.75 -24.46 27.66
CA GLU A 24 25.14 -24.32 27.18
C GLU A 24 25.30 -23.26 26.05
N SER A 25 26.27 -22.36 26.28
CA SER A 25 27.31 -21.79 25.39
C SER A 25 27.01 -21.36 23.93
N ALA A 26 27.26 -20.08 23.63
CA ALA A 26 28.35 -19.70 22.70
C ALA A 26 28.59 -18.17 22.70
N VAL A 27 29.84 -17.80 22.99
CA VAL A 27 30.43 -16.46 22.85
C VAL A 27 31.17 -16.40 21.51
N ALA A 28 31.25 -15.19 20.94
CA ALA A 28 32.11 -14.72 19.83
C ALA A 28 31.50 -14.69 18.42
N ASN A 29 31.27 -13.49 17.89
CA ASN A 29 32.21 -12.86 16.96
C ASN A 29 31.73 -11.47 16.51
N PHE A 30 32.49 -10.45 16.91
CA PHE A 30 32.54 -9.13 16.29
C PHE A 30 33.30 -9.25 14.97
N PHE A 31 32.73 -8.75 13.86
CA PHE A 31 33.38 -8.08 12.71
C PHE A 31 32.43 -8.14 11.51
N ALA A 32 31.73 -7.02 11.23
CA ALA A 32 31.01 -6.83 9.97
C ALA A 32 31.71 -5.74 9.14
N PRO A 33 32.03 -5.97 7.85
CA PRO A 33 32.65 -4.98 7.00
C PRO A 33 31.63 -4.03 6.37
N ARG A 34 32.07 -2.78 6.17
CA ARG A 34 31.37 -1.67 5.53
C ARG A 34 30.95 -2.04 4.09
N ARG A 35 29.68 -1.80 3.76
CA ARG A 35 29.17 -1.86 2.38
C ARG A 35 29.58 -0.62 1.59
N LEU A 36 30.21 -0.83 0.44
CA LEU A 36 30.41 0.14 -0.63
C LEU A 36 29.12 0.25 -1.46
N TYR A 37 28.63 1.47 -1.66
CA TYR A 37 27.53 1.77 -2.57
C TYR A 37 28.06 1.84 -4.01
N HIS A 38 27.58 0.95 -4.88
CA HIS A 38 27.69 1.11 -6.33
C HIS A 38 26.38 1.69 -6.87
N CYS A 39 26.41 2.97 -7.28
CA CYS A 39 25.37 3.56 -8.12
C CYS A 39 25.51 3.02 -9.55
N ARG A 40 24.50 2.29 -10.03
CA ARG A 40 24.41 1.84 -11.42
C ARG A 40 23.19 2.52 -12.06
N TRP A 41 23.45 3.55 -12.86
CA TRP A 41 22.46 4.16 -13.73
C TRP A 41 22.17 3.22 -14.90
N ARG A 42 20.91 2.81 -15.07
CA ARG A 42 20.43 2.17 -16.31
C ARG A 42 19.42 3.09 -16.97
N CYS A 43 19.84 3.71 -18.07
CA CYS A 43 18.93 4.28 -19.05
C CYS A 43 18.19 3.13 -19.74
N TRP A 44 16.86 3.20 -19.80
CA TRP A 44 16.05 2.39 -20.70
C TRP A 44 15.42 3.29 -21.76
N LEU A 45 15.86 3.06 -23.01
CA LEU A 45 15.19 3.48 -24.23
C LEU A 45 13.94 2.61 -24.41
N GLN A 46 12.78 3.22 -24.61
CA GLN A 46 11.60 2.54 -25.14
C GLN A 46 11.54 2.72 -26.67
N PRO A 47 11.36 1.64 -27.45
CA PRO A 47 10.99 1.77 -28.86
C PRO A 47 9.46 1.77 -29.03
N PHE A 48 8.99 2.69 -29.85
CA PHE A 48 7.67 2.63 -30.48
C PHE A 48 7.63 1.50 -31.50
N ALA A 49 6.60 0.64 -31.44
CA ALA A 49 6.16 -0.14 -32.60
C ALA A 49 4.64 -0.39 -32.56
N SER A 50 4.00 0.03 -33.65
CA SER A 50 2.61 -0.18 -34.04
C SER A 50 2.44 -1.55 -34.70
N THR A 51 1.34 -2.27 -34.44
CA THR A 51 0.37 -2.71 -35.49
C THR A 51 -0.80 -3.52 -34.92
N GLN A 52 -1.97 -3.32 -35.51
CA GLN A 52 -3.24 -4.01 -35.28
C GLN A 52 -3.27 -5.40 -35.93
N VAL A 53 -3.93 -6.37 -35.30
CA VAL A 53 -4.79 -7.37 -35.98
C VAL A 53 -5.97 -7.68 -35.06
N GLY A 54 -7.19 -7.53 -35.58
CA GLY A 54 -8.43 -7.79 -34.85
C GLY A 54 -9.00 -9.19 -35.11
N THR A 55 -9.83 -9.65 -34.19
CA THR A 55 -10.84 -10.69 -34.44
C THR A 55 -12.10 -10.38 -33.62
N ARG A 56 -13.21 -10.20 -34.35
CA ARG A 56 -14.59 -10.06 -33.85
C ARG A 56 -15.09 -11.37 -33.26
N VAL A 57 -15.83 -11.30 -32.16
CA VAL A 57 -16.89 -12.27 -31.82
C VAL A 57 -18.16 -11.47 -31.47
N LEU A 58 -19.29 -11.93 -32.00
CA LEU A 58 -20.60 -11.29 -32.03
C LEU A 58 -21.56 -11.86 -30.95
N HIS A 59 -22.53 -11.01 -30.58
CA HIS A 59 -23.87 -11.26 -29.97
C HIS A 59 -24.04 -11.09 -28.44
N PRO A 60 -25.26 -10.77 -27.95
CA PRO A 60 -26.23 -9.79 -28.45
C PRO A 60 -26.73 -8.81 -27.33
N ARG A 61 -27.22 -7.63 -27.75
CA ARG A 61 -27.84 -6.61 -26.88
C ARG A 61 -29.35 -6.84 -26.69
N LYS A 62 -29.88 -6.43 -25.53
CA LYS A 62 -31.29 -6.03 -25.29
C LYS A 62 -31.34 -4.64 -24.59
N PRO A 63 -32.49 -3.94 -24.62
CA PRO A 63 -32.54 -2.52 -24.98
C PRO A 63 -32.62 -1.53 -23.81
N ARG A 64 -32.20 -0.27 -24.09
CA ARG A 64 -32.56 0.94 -23.33
C ARG A 64 -33.72 1.67 -24.02
N PRO A 65 -34.53 2.47 -23.30
CA PRO A 65 -35.26 3.59 -23.86
C PRO A 65 -34.54 4.94 -23.69
N ALA A 66 -34.93 5.86 -24.59
CA ALA A 66 -34.54 7.25 -24.86
C ALA A 66 -34.26 8.14 -23.63
N ALA A 67 -33.21 8.98 -23.58
CA ALA A 67 -32.81 10.15 -24.40
C ALA A 67 -33.64 11.41 -24.15
N LEU A 68 -33.03 12.43 -23.52
CA LEU A 68 -33.32 13.85 -23.79
C LEU A 68 -32.08 14.74 -23.54
N ALA A 69 -31.58 15.25 -24.67
CA ALA A 69 -30.88 16.50 -25.02
C ALA A 69 -29.96 17.27 -24.03
N THR A 70 -28.78 17.59 -24.60
CA THR A 70 -27.69 18.55 -24.29
C THR A 70 -28.10 20.04 -24.39
N PRO A 71 -27.23 21.01 -23.98
CA PRO A 71 -26.12 21.54 -24.81
C PRO A 71 -24.78 21.65 -24.05
N ALA A 72 -23.65 21.16 -24.57
CA ALA A 72 -22.69 21.83 -25.47
C ALA A 72 -21.96 23.07 -24.87
N VAL A 73 -20.72 22.87 -24.40
CA VAL A 73 -19.72 23.94 -24.25
C VAL A 73 -18.41 23.47 -24.88
N ARG A 74 -17.90 24.31 -25.79
CA ARG A 74 -16.68 24.13 -26.60
C ARG A 74 -15.43 24.37 -25.74
N CYS A 75 -14.44 23.49 -25.85
CA CYS A 75 -13.05 23.82 -25.51
C CYS A 75 -12.41 24.56 -26.69
N LEU A 76 -11.85 25.74 -26.41
CA LEU A 76 -11.07 26.52 -27.38
C LEU A 76 -9.59 26.13 -27.27
N GLU A 77 -9.02 25.73 -28.40
CA GLU A 77 -7.58 25.57 -28.61
C GLU A 77 -6.85 26.91 -28.42
N THR A 78 -5.70 26.89 -27.76
CA THR A 78 -4.70 27.96 -27.84
C THR A 78 -3.37 27.37 -28.32
N ARG A 79 -3.10 27.55 -29.61
CA ARG A 79 -1.75 27.69 -30.16
C ARG A 79 -1.80 28.89 -31.09
N LEU A 80 -0.86 29.83 -30.96
CA LEU A 80 0.12 30.19 -31.99
C LEU A 80 0.73 31.58 -31.77
N LEU A 81 2.05 31.61 -31.98
CA LEU A 81 2.83 32.63 -32.69
C LEU A 81 3.29 33.89 -31.95
N ASP A 82 4.58 33.82 -31.59
CA ASP A 82 5.59 34.83 -31.93
C ASP A 82 5.30 35.54 -33.25
N THR A 83 5.23 36.87 -33.21
CA THR A 83 5.64 37.73 -34.33
C THR A 83 6.23 39.03 -33.79
N ALA A 84 7.52 39.19 -34.03
CA ALA A 84 8.19 40.48 -34.08
C ALA A 84 7.76 41.21 -35.36
N SER A 85 7.54 42.53 -35.31
CA SER A 85 8.07 43.53 -36.26
C SER A 85 7.45 44.93 -36.08
N CYS A 86 8.35 45.91 -36.04
CA CYS A 86 8.33 47.19 -36.76
C CYS A 86 7.08 48.10 -36.70
N PHE A 87 7.26 49.30 -36.15
CA PHE A 87 6.62 50.50 -36.70
C PHE A 87 7.62 51.65 -36.88
N PHE A 88 7.56 52.23 -38.07
CA PHE A 88 8.42 53.25 -38.64
C PHE A 88 8.03 54.68 -38.19
N CYS A 89 9.02 55.56 -38.26
CA CYS A 89 8.97 57.04 -38.28
C CYS A 89 7.80 57.67 -39.08
N SER A 90 7.34 58.87 -38.67
CA SER A 90 7.46 60.13 -39.47
C SER A 90 6.69 61.34 -38.87
N PHE A 91 7.42 62.46 -38.69
CA PHE A 91 7.07 63.90 -38.85
C PHE A 91 5.77 64.53 -38.30
N ARG A 92 5.90 65.60 -37.49
CA ARG A 92 5.84 67.02 -37.96
C ARG A 92 6.10 68.06 -36.86
N ARG A 93 6.85 69.09 -37.25
CA ARG A 93 7.11 70.36 -36.55
C ARG A 93 5.89 71.28 -36.60
N CYS A 94 5.65 72.05 -35.55
CA CYS A 94 4.96 73.34 -35.64
C CYS A 94 5.75 74.40 -34.88
N CYS A 95 6.18 75.42 -35.62
CA CYS A 95 6.87 76.61 -35.16
C CYS A 95 5.87 77.59 -34.52
N LEU A 96 6.25 78.24 -33.42
CA LEU A 96 5.63 79.50 -33.02
C LEU A 96 6.73 80.54 -32.74
N ARG A 97 6.60 81.65 -33.46
CA ARG A 97 7.50 82.80 -33.53
C ARG A 97 7.28 83.74 -32.34
N VAL A 98 8.42 84.25 -31.89
CA VAL A 98 8.80 85.48 -31.17
C VAL A 98 7.86 86.71 -31.35
N PRO A 99 7.94 87.73 -30.45
CA PRO A 99 8.92 88.79 -30.69
C PRO A 99 9.75 89.25 -29.47
N PHE A 100 11.02 89.51 -29.79
CA PHE A 100 12.02 90.26 -29.07
C PHE A 100 11.61 91.74 -29.01
N VAL A 101 11.74 92.38 -27.84
CA VAL A 101 11.99 93.82 -27.73
C VAL A 101 13.17 94.02 -26.79
N MET A 102 14.02 94.96 -27.20
CA MET A 102 15.34 95.32 -26.75
C MET A 102 15.48 95.64 -25.25
N HIS A 103 16.57 95.15 -24.63
CA HIS A 103 17.48 96.06 -23.92
C HIS A 103 18.92 95.53 -23.94
N ARG A 104 19.64 96.01 -24.94
CA ARG A 104 21.10 95.98 -25.07
C ARG A 104 21.57 97.27 -24.39
N GLN A 105 22.40 97.15 -23.35
CA GLN A 105 23.29 98.15 -22.72
C GLN A 105 23.36 97.89 -21.21
N LEU A 106 24.25 96.99 -20.77
CA LEU A 106 25.09 97.16 -19.57
C LEU A 106 26.00 95.92 -19.38
N LEU A 107 27.31 96.16 -19.41
CA LEU A 107 28.42 95.37 -18.82
C LEU A 107 28.49 93.86 -19.14
N LEU A 108 29.38 93.29 -19.95
CA LEU A 108 30.72 93.68 -20.46
C LEU A 108 31.82 94.00 -19.43
N VAL A 109 31.65 93.65 -18.14
CA VAL A 109 32.74 93.72 -17.13
C VAL A 109 32.91 92.45 -16.26
N ALA A 110 32.16 91.36 -16.50
CA ALA A 110 32.24 90.15 -15.66
C ALA A 110 32.83 88.90 -16.36
N VAL A 111 33.59 89.06 -17.45
CA VAL A 111 34.17 87.93 -18.22
C VAL A 111 35.71 87.87 -18.13
N ALA A 112 36.33 88.61 -17.22
CA ALA A 112 37.80 88.64 -17.07
C ALA A 112 38.34 88.15 -15.71
N PHE A 113 37.52 87.47 -14.89
CA PHE A 113 37.93 86.93 -13.58
C PHE A 113 37.66 85.42 -13.40
N VAL A 114 37.51 84.65 -14.47
CA VAL A 114 37.24 83.19 -14.40
C VAL A 114 38.46 82.32 -14.72
N ALA A 115 39.63 82.90 -15.04
CA ALA A 115 40.75 82.12 -15.57
C ALA A 115 41.89 81.79 -14.57
N LEU A 116 41.91 82.30 -13.34
CA LEU A 116 43.04 82.06 -12.41
C LEU A 116 42.55 81.99 -10.96
N GLY A 117 42.36 80.77 -10.44
CA GLY A 117 42.12 80.56 -9.01
C GLY A 117 41.12 79.47 -8.62
N ALA A 118 40.98 78.38 -9.39
CA ALA A 118 40.33 77.17 -8.89
C ALA A 118 41.41 76.21 -8.40
N SER A 119 42.03 76.52 -7.27
CA SER A 119 42.76 75.54 -6.48
C SER A 119 41.80 74.38 -6.19
N LEU A 120 42.20 73.17 -6.59
CA LEU A 120 41.52 71.92 -6.25
C LEU A 120 41.38 71.83 -4.73
N ALA A 121 40.26 72.32 -4.19
CA ALA A 121 39.76 71.81 -2.94
C ALA A 121 39.34 70.38 -3.24
N ALA A 122 40.15 69.40 -2.79
CA ALA A 122 39.68 68.03 -2.67
C ALA A 122 38.39 68.12 -1.85
N ALA A 123 37.24 67.94 -2.51
CA ALA A 123 35.96 67.93 -1.85
C ALA A 123 36.00 66.72 -0.92
N GLU A 124 36.21 66.95 0.37
CA GLU A 124 36.11 65.89 1.36
C GLU A 124 34.72 65.27 1.22
N THR A 125 34.66 63.99 0.85
CA THR A 125 33.42 63.23 0.71
C THR A 125 32.76 63.14 2.07
N PHE A 126 31.80 64.04 2.33
CA PHE A 126 31.06 64.06 3.58
C PHE A 126 29.80 63.22 3.46
N CYS A 127 29.85 62.00 3.99
CA CYS A 127 28.70 61.11 4.06
C CYS A 127 27.76 61.56 5.20
N THR A 128 26.48 61.72 4.89
CA THR A 128 25.44 62.04 5.87
C THR A 128 24.40 60.95 5.92
N ASN A 129 23.81 60.74 7.10
CA ASN A 129 22.73 59.78 7.22
C ASN A 129 21.57 60.13 6.28
N GLN A 130 21.22 61.40 6.16
CA GLN A 130 20.09 61.86 5.35
C GLN A 130 20.28 61.61 3.84
N ASN A 131 21.46 61.89 3.30
CA ASN A 131 21.68 61.84 1.85
C ASN A 131 22.18 60.46 1.38
N ASP A 132 23.01 59.80 2.18
CA ASP A 132 23.75 58.61 1.75
C ASP A 132 23.20 57.31 2.34
N CYS A 133 22.47 57.41 3.46
CA CYS A 133 21.88 56.26 4.16
C CYS A 133 20.36 56.38 4.32
N ASN A 134 19.70 57.22 3.51
CA ASN A 134 18.25 57.43 3.50
C ASN A 134 17.62 57.81 4.86
N GLY A 135 18.40 58.38 5.79
CA GLY A 135 17.98 58.68 7.17
C GLY A 135 17.80 57.43 8.05
N ARG A 136 18.34 56.28 7.61
CA ARG A 136 18.08 54.94 8.16
C ARG A 136 19.33 54.27 8.76
N ALA A 137 20.42 55.00 8.96
CA ALA A 137 21.59 54.52 9.69
C ALA A 137 21.60 54.98 11.16
N THR A 138 22.15 54.15 12.05
CA THR A 138 22.57 54.57 13.41
C THR A 138 23.96 55.20 13.39
N ARG A 139 24.81 54.79 12.44
CA ARG A 139 26.18 55.28 12.27
C ARG A 139 26.53 55.30 10.78
N VAL A 140 27.22 56.36 10.37
CA VAL A 140 27.72 56.54 9.00
C VAL A 140 29.23 56.69 9.08
N ASP A 141 29.95 55.85 8.35
CA ASP A 141 31.40 55.86 8.28
C ASP A 141 31.86 56.13 6.85
N VAL A 142 33.02 56.78 6.71
CA VAL A 142 33.69 56.96 5.42
C VAL A 142 34.83 55.96 5.33
N VAL A 143 34.77 55.03 4.37
CA VAL A 143 35.82 54.04 4.12
C VAL A 143 36.31 54.19 2.69
N GLY A 144 37.43 54.89 2.52
CA GLY A 144 37.89 55.34 1.21
C GLY A 144 36.95 56.41 0.64
N ASP A 145 36.54 56.24 -0.62
CA ASP A 145 35.58 57.14 -1.29
C ASP A 145 34.11 56.73 -1.11
N ASN A 146 33.83 55.69 -0.31
CA ASN A 146 32.48 55.14 -0.12
C ASN A 146 31.92 55.40 1.28
N CYS A 147 30.63 55.67 1.34
CA CYS A 147 29.85 55.73 2.58
C CYS A 147 29.47 54.32 3.02
N VAL A 148 29.80 53.95 4.25
CA VAL A 148 29.38 52.69 4.88
C VAL A 148 28.33 53.01 5.94
N CYS A 149 27.10 52.56 5.68
CA CYS A 149 25.96 52.78 6.56
C CYS A 149 25.78 51.60 7.53
N THR A 150 25.81 51.86 8.84
CA THR A 150 25.33 50.89 9.84
C THR A 150 23.83 51.12 10.04
N CYS A 151 23.02 50.27 9.43
CA CYS A 151 21.58 50.46 9.39
C CYS A 151 20.89 50.28 10.76
N LYS A 152 19.89 51.11 11.05
CA LYS A 152 19.03 50.94 12.25
C LYS A 152 17.96 49.88 12.00
N ASN A 153 17.46 49.28 13.08
CA ASN A 153 16.41 48.27 13.04
C ASN A 153 16.74 47.09 12.10
N LYS A 154 15.86 46.79 11.14
CA LYS A 154 16.01 45.72 10.15
C LYS A 154 16.27 46.25 8.74
N TRP A 155 16.62 47.53 8.61
CA TRP A 155 17.10 48.08 7.35
C TRP A 155 18.40 47.38 6.94
N SER A 156 18.56 47.17 5.64
CA SER A 156 19.71 46.53 5.02
C SER A 156 20.03 47.17 3.67
N GLY A 157 21.07 46.69 3.00
CA GLY A 157 21.61 47.30 1.78
C GLY A 157 22.68 48.35 2.06
N SER A 158 23.43 48.75 1.02
CA SER A 158 24.56 49.68 1.13
C SER A 158 24.17 51.08 1.62
N GLN A 159 22.93 51.48 1.42
CA GLN A 159 22.37 52.78 1.81
C GLN A 159 21.16 52.63 2.76
N CYS A 160 21.00 51.46 3.40
CA CYS A 160 19.85 51.16 4.26
C CYS A 160 18.49 51.30 3.57
N GLN A 161 18.43 50.98 2.28
CA GLN A 161 17.24 51.14 1.45
C GLN A 161 16.27 49.95 1.52
N ASP A 162 16.76 48.77 1.93
CA ASP A 162 16.01 47.52 1.86
C ASP A 162 15.43 47.17 3.24
N CYS A 163 14.10 47.09 3.33
CA CYS A 163 13.40 46.55 4.50
C CYS A 163 12.78 45.20 4.10
N PRO A 164 13.12 44.09 4.77
CA PRO A 164 12.49 42.79 4.51
C PRO A 164 10.96 42.88 4.65
N ILE A 165 10.23 42.10 3.85
CA ILE A 165 8.76 42.21 3.73
C ILE A 165 8.04 41.94 5.06
N GLU A 166 8.66 41.17 5.96
CA GLU A 166 8.13 40.88 7.30
C GLU A 166 8.10 42.09 8.23
N PHE A 167 8.82 43.18 7.91
CA PHE A 167 8.88 44.40 8.70
C PHE A 167 8.18 45.59 8.02
N ASN A 168 7.52 46.43 8.81
CA ASN A 168 6.72 47.54 8.31
C ASN A 168 7.59 48.76 7.97
N VAL A 169 7.67 49.09 6.68
CA VAL A 169 8.40 50.27 6.17
C VAL A 169 7.88 51.58 6.79
N ALA A 170 6.58 51.70 7.04
CA ALA A 170 5.98 52.91 7.64
C ALA A 170 6.35 53.06 9.13
N ALA A 171 6.75 51.97 9.79
CA ALA A 171 7.25 51.97 11.16
C ALA A 171 8.79 51.95 11.19
N ASP A 172 9.47 52.48 10.16
CA ASP A 172 10.94 52.53 10.08
C ASP A 172 11.60 51.15 10.21
N CYS A 173 10.95 50.11 9.64
CA CYS A 173 11.37 48.72 9.75
C CYS A 173 11.49 48.22 11.22
N TYR A 174 10.76 48.88 12.15
CA TYR A 174 10.67 48.60 13.60
C TYR A 174 9.24 48.15 13.97
N GLY A 175 8.85 46.98 13.47
CA GLY A 175 7.55 46.40 13.73
C GLY A 175 7.14 45.43 12.63
N CYS A 176 6.23 44.51 12.94
CA CYS A 176 5.79 43.51 11.97
C CYS A 176 4.85 44.10 10.93
N ASN A 177 5.00 43.65 9.70
CA ASN A 177 4.17 44.09 8.58
C ASN A 177 2.80 43.40 8.58
N ASN A 178 1.91 43.82 9.49
CA ASN A 178 0.56 43.28 9.61
C ASN A 178 -0.22 43.39 8.28
N ALA A 179 0.04 44.42 7.46
CA ALA A 179 -0.60 44.60 6.16
C ALA A 179 -0.17 43.55 5.13
N ALA A 180 1.06 43.03 5.23
CA ALA A 180 1.54 41.90 4.42
C ALA A 180 1.31 40.54 5.10
N GLY A 181 0.50 40.50 6.17
CA GLY A 181 0.18 39.27 6.88
C GLY A 181 1.32 38.73 7.74
N TYR A 182 2.15 39.58 8.33
CA TYR A 182 3.16 39.19 9.33
C TYR A 182 2.76 39.69 10.71
N ILE A 183 2.81 38.82 11.72
CA ILE A 183 2.47 39.11 13.12
C ILE A 183 3.70 38.89 14.03
N GLY A 184 3.56 39.25 15.31
CA GLY A 184 4.57 39.01 16.34
C GLY A 184 5.04 40.30 17.00
N THR A 185 6.18 40.22 17.68
CA THR A 185 6.84 41.36 18.32
C THR A 185 8.24 41.50 17.76
N TYR A 186 8.64 42.74 17.45
CA TYR A 186 9.98 43.02 16.96
C TYR A 186 11.04 42.48 17.92
N PRO A 187 12.11 41.79 17.45
CA PRO A 187 12.47 41.56 16.04
C PRO A 187 11.92 40.27 15.42
N ASN A 188 11.04 39.54 16.10
CA ASN A 188 10.53 38.23 15.73
C ASN A 188 9.18 38.34 15.02
N CYS A 189 9.22 38.80 13.77
CA CYS A 189 8.04 38.82 12.91
C CYS A 189 7.92 37.49 12.16
N VAL A 190 6.76 36.86 12.26
CA VAL A 190 6.45 35.59 11.60
C VAL A 190 5.27 35.79 10.66
N SER A 191 5.23 35.05 9.56
CA SER A 191 4.06 35.06 8.70
C SER A 191 2.84 34.61 9.51
N ASP A 192 1.72 35.29 9.36
CA ASP A 192 0.41 34.87 9.86
C ASP A 192 -0.30 33.97 8.84
N HIS A 193 0.21 33.87 7.60
CA HIS A 193 -0.38 32.99 6.61
C HIS A 193 -0.16 31.52 6.94
N CYS A 194 -1.23 30.75 6.83
CA CYS A 194 -1.18 29.31 6.94
C CYS A 194 -0.38 28.71 5.79
N THR A 195 0.39 27.68 6.10
CA THR A 195 1.23 26.90 5.21
C THR A 195 0.86 25.43 5.30
N LEU A 196 1.38 24.58 4.42
CA LEU A 196 1.14 23.13 4.48
C LEU A 196 1.58 22.52 5.82
N LEU A 197 2.58 23.10 6.48
CA LEU A 197 3.03 22.64 7.79
C LEU A 197 1.95 22.80 8.87
N ASP A 198 1.15 23.86 8.79
CA ASP A 198 0.02 24.09 9.72
C ASP A 198 -1.09 23.05 9.51
N CYS A 199 -1.11 22.41 8.34
CA CYS A 199 -2.01 21.31 7.98
C CYS A 199 -1.32 19.93 8.10
N ASN A 200 -0.32 19.82 8.99
CA ASN A 200 0.48 18.60 9.22
C ASN A 200 1.16 18.03 7.96
N ASN A 201 1.33 18.84 6.90
CA ASN A 201 1.74 18.40 5.57
C ASN A 201 0.82 17.34 4.92
N HIS A 202 -0.42 17.26 5.38
CA HIS A 202 -1.47 16.35 4.89
C HIS A 202 -2.54 17.09 4.08
N ALA A 203 -2.20 18.27 3.55
CA ALA A 203 -3.06 19.06 2.67
C ALA A 203 -2.39 19.33 1.33
N SER A 204 -3.20 19.51 0.29
CA SER A 204 -2.77 19.94 -1.04
C SER A 204 -2.65 21.47 -1.11
N ALA A 205 -3.45 22.16 -0.31
CA ALA A 205 -3.43 23.60 -0.14
C ALA A 205 -3.76 23.99 1.30
N ALA A 206 -3.19 25.10 1.75
CA ALA A 206 -3.50 25.75 3.02
C ALA A 206 -3.89 27.20 2.75
N SER A 207 -4.90 27.69 3.45
CA SER A 207 -5.38 29.07 3.33
C SER A 207 -5.83 29.62 4.69
N GLY A 208 -6.03 30.94 4.75
CA GLY A 208 -6.38 31.64 5.99
C GLY A 208 -5.18 32.18 6.75
N LEU A 209 -5.44 32.63 7.98
CA LEU A 209 -4.46 33.18 8.90
C LEU A 209 -4.40 32.33 10.17
N ARG A 210 -3.21 32.15 10.74
CA ARG A 210 -3.00 31.41 12.00
C ARG A 210 -3.79 32.05 13.14
N SER A 211 -3.90 33.38 13.14
CA SER A 211 -4.66 34.15 14.11
C SER A 211 -6.18 33.91 14.08
N THR A 212 -6.75 33.62 12.91
CA THR A 212 -8.20 33.40 12.74
C THR A 212 -8.58 31.94 12.53
N GLY A 213 -7.59 31.06 12.33
CA GLY A 213 -7.74 29.67 11.99
C GLY A 213 -7.39 29.38 10.52
N CYS A 214 -6.65 28.28 10.33
CA CYS A 214 -6.31 27.76 9.02
C CYS A 214 -7.45 26.93 8.42
N THR A 215 -7.58 27.00 7.10
CA THR A 215 -8.42 26.12 6.28
C THR A 215 -7.51 25.27 5.40
N CYS A 216 -7.58 23.95 5.56
CA CYS A 216 -6.74 22.98 4.89
C CYS A 216 -7.56 22.14 3.90
N ASP A 217 -7.07 21.99 2.67
CA ASP A 217 -7.64 21.08 1.67
C ASP A 217 -6.94 19.73 1.74
N CYS A 218 -7.45 18.84 2.59
CA CYS A 218 -6.78 17.59 2.94
C CYS A 218 -6.62 16.66 1.73
N ILE A 219 -5.45 16.03 1.60
CA ILE A 219 -5.22 15.00 0.57
C ILE A 219 -5.70 13.64 1.05
N ASN A 220 -5.98 12.74 0.09
CA ASN A 220 -6.38 11.36 0.36
C ASN A 220 -7.58 11.29 1.31
N GLN A 221 -7.48 10.48 2.37
CA GLN A 221 -8.53 10.31 3.38
C GLN A 221 -8.22 11.04 4.70
N TRP A 222 -7.30 12.00 4.67
CA TRP A 222 -7.08 12.85 5.83
C TRP A 222 -8.31 13.71 6.11
N THR A 223 -8.67 13.80 7.38
CA THR A 223 -9.83 14.56 7.86
C THR A 223 -9.46 15.42 9.05
N GLY A 224 -10.38 16.29 9.46
CA GLY A 224 -10.19 17.28 10.51
C GLY A 224 -9.73 18.63 9.97
N GLN A 225 -9.85 19.67 10.80
CA GLN A 225 -9.58 21.05 10.40
C GLN A 225 -8.13 21.26 9.90
N LEU A 226 -7.18 20.52 10.47
CA LEU A 226 -5.75 20.60 10.16
C LEU A 226 -5.24 19.31 9.50
N CYS A 227 -6.14 18.49 8.93
CA CYS A 227 -5.80 17.21 8.30
C CYS A 227 -5.03 16.26 9.23
N GLN A 228 -5.36 16.26 10.52
CA GLN A 228 -4.62 15.50 11.54
C GLN A 228 -5.16 14.07 11.76
N THR A 229 -6.33 13.75 11.22
CA THR A 229 -7.01 12.48 11.50
C THR A 229 -7.00 11.58 10.27
N CYS A 230 -6.30 10.47 10.37
CA CYS A 230 -6.43 9.34 9.45
C CYS A 230 -7.46 8.34 10.03
N PRO A 231 -8.51 7.94 9.29
CA PRO A 231 -9.38 6.88 9.76
C PRO A 231 -8.60 5.56 9.89
N PRO A 232 -8.90 4.72 10.89
CA PRO A 232 -8.06 3.57 11.28
C PRO A 232 -7.94 2.46 10.23
N ASN A 233 -8.82 2.44 9.23
CA ASN A 233 -8.79 1.49 8.12
C ASN A 233 -7.87 1.95 6.95
N PHE A 234 -7.27 3.14 7.05
CA PHE A 234 -6.27 3.64 6.11
C PHE A 234 -4.88 3.65 6.75
N ASP A 235 -3.84 3.47 5.93
CA ASP A 235 -2.45 3.47 6.39
C ASP A 235 -1.94 4.90 6.60
N GLY A 236 -1.82 5.31 7.86
CA GLY A 236 -1.32 6.62 8.27
C GLY A 236 0.21 6.72 8.34
N GLU A 237 0.92 5.64 8.67
CA GLU A 237 2.37 5.69 8.95
C GLU A 237 3.25 5.47 7.71
N GLY A 238 2.76 4.75 6.70
CA GLY A 238 3.47 4.51 5.43
C GLY A 238 2.74 5.04 4.19
N GLY A 239 1.41 5.14 4.27
CA GLY A 239 0.54 5.41 3.11
C GLY A 239 0.05 6.84 2.98
N ASN A 240 0.30 7.72 3.96
CA ASN A 240 -0.26 9.08 4.00
C ASN A 240 -1.81 9.07 3.82
N CYS A 241 -2.49 8.09 4.40
CA CYS A 241 -3.91 7.75 4.20
C CYS A 241 -4.32 7.53 2.73
N GLY A 242 -3.35 7.29 1.84
CA GLY A 242 -3.51 7.01 0.41
C GLY A 242 -3.57 5.52 0.08
N ALA A 243 -3.53 4.65 1.09
CA ALA A 243 -3.64 3.21 0.97
C ALA A 243 -4.43 2.64 2.15
N CYS A 244 -4.90 1.39 2.02
CA CYS A 244 -5.56 0.68 3.10
C CYS A 244 -4.55 0.24 4.17
N ALA A 245 -4.99 0.26 5.44
CA ALA A 245 -4.22 -0.31 6.53
C ALA A 245 -4.11 -1.84 6.39
N PRO A 246 -3.12 -2.49 7.01
CA PRO A 246 -3.00 -3.95 6.99
C PRO A 246 -4.30 -4.64 7.44
N GLY A 247 -4.76 -5.61 6.64
CA GLY A 247 -6.02 -6.32 6.88
C GLY A 247 -7.25 -5.66 6.26
N TYR A 248 -7.11 -4.51 5.60
CA TYR A 248 -8.14 -3.87 4.81
C TYR A 248 -7.76 -3.88 3.32
N ASP A 249 -8.75 -3.88 2.43
CA ASP A 249 -8.55 -3.93 0.98
C ASP A 249 -9.61 -3.08 0.25
N ASP A 250 -9.41 -2.83 -1.04
CA ASP A 250 -10.25 -1.99 -1.90
C ASP A 250 -10.34 -0.52 -1.42
N TYR A 251 -9.32 0.25 -1.76
CA TYR A 251 -9.25 1.68 -1.44
C TYR A 251 -10.43 2.48 -2.02
N ALA A 252 -10.92 2.11 -3.21
CA ALA A 252 -12.02 2.81 -3.86
C ALA A 252 -13.35 2.60 -3.13
N ALA A 253 -13.53 1.44 -2.47
CA ALA A 253 -14.67 1.16 -1.60
C ALA A 253 -14.49 1.66 -0.16
N GLY A 254 -13.44 2.43 0.11
CA GLY A 254 -13.17 2.98 1.44
C GLY A 254 -12.50 1.99 2.39
N CYS A 255 -11.66 1.09 1.88
CA CYS A 255 -10.89 0.12 2.65
C CYS A 255 -11.74 -0.71 3.65
N PRO A 256 -12.74 -1.48 3.19
CA PRO A 256 -13.41 -2.49 4.03
C PRO A 256 -12.43 -3.58 4.48
N LEU A 257 -12.79 -4.25 5.59
CA LEU A 257 -11.97 -5.34 6.15
C LEU A 257 -11.84 -6.49 5.13
N ALA A 258 -10.61 -6.87 4.83
CA ALA A 258 -10.31 -7.98 3.93
C ALA A 258 -10.71 -9.31 4.59
N CYS A 259 -11.17 -10.24 3.77
CA CYS A 259 -11.46 -11.59 4.25
C CYS A 259 -10.16 -12.32 4.61
N THR A 260 -10.19 -13.11 5.69
CA THR A 260 -9.05 -13.94 6.13
C THR A 260 -9.45 -15.40 6.21
N ASN A 261 -8.47 -16.30 6.06
CA ASN A 261 -8.72 -17.73 6.13
C ASN A 261 -9.32 -18.14 7.48
N GLN A 262 -8.74 -17.65 8.58
CA GLN A 262 -9.18 -18.00 9.92
C GLN A 262 -10.60 -17.52 10.23
N ALA A 263 -10.95 -16.29 9.87
CA ALA A 263 -12.24 -15.70 10.25
C ALA A 263 -13.36 -16.05 9.26
N ASN A 264 -13.05 -16.23 7.97
CA ASN A 264 -14.05 -16.30 6.92
C ASN A 264 -14.10 -17.65 6.20
N CYS A 265 -13.03 -18.44 6.25
CA CYS A 265 -12.92 -19.72 5.54
C CYS A 265 -12.56 -20.89 6.47
N SER A 266 -12.95 -20.78 7.75
CA SER A 266 -12.77 -21.81 8.79
C SER A 266 -11.32 -22.26 9.02
N GLY A 267 -10.33 -21.54 8.49
CA GLY A 267 -8.92 -21.94 8.52
C GLY A 267 -8.53 -23.02 7.50
N HIS A 268 -9.40 -23.34 6.53
CA HIS A 268 -9.26 -24.47 5.62
C HIS A 268 -9.14 -24.10 4.13
N ALA A 269 -9.03 -22.80 3.81
CA ALA A 269 -8.79 -22.35 2.44
C ALA A 269 -7.29 -22.28 2.08
N ASP A 270 -6.97 -22.58 0.82
CA ASP A 270 -5.64 -22.33 0.24
C ASP A 270 -5.49 -20.85 -0.14
N THR A 271 -6.56 -20.24 -0.66
CA THR A 271 -6.61 -18.82 -1.00
C THR A 271 -7.93 -18.19 -0.59
N VAL A 272 -7.86 -16.94 -0.13
CA VAL A 272 -9.02 -16.13 0.27
C VAL A 272 -8.98 -14.81 -0.49
N SER A 273 -10.12 -14.41 -1.04
CA SER A 273 -10.27 -13.13 -1.73
C SER A 273 -11.58 -12.45 -1.36
N GLY A 274 -11.65 -11.14 -1.61
CA GLY A 274 -12.82 -10.32 -1.31
C GLY A 274 -12.75 -9.66 0.06
N THR A 275 -13.83 -8.94 0.38
CA THR A 275 -13.95 -8.15 1.60
C THR A 275 -15.26 -8.48 2.30
N ILE A 276 -15.38 -8.13 3.59
CA ILE A 276 -16.64 -8.37 4.33
C ILE A 276 -17.86 -7.67 3.68
N LEU A 277 -17.61 -6.61 2.90
CA LEU A 277 -18.64 -5.83 2.22
C LEU A 277 -19.03 -6.44 0.86
N SER A 278 -18.05 -6.93 0.09
CA SER A 278 -18.28 -7.54 -1.23
C SER A 278 -18.62 -9.03 -1.18
N GLY A 279 -18.38 -9.67 -0.02
CA GLY A 279 -18.46 -11.11 0.15
C GLY A 279 -17.09 -11.77 0.07
N CYS A 280 -16.87 -12.79 0.90
CA CYS A 280 -15.63 -13.58 0.89
C CYS A 280 -15.76 -14.74 -0.10
N THR A 281 -14.72 -14.96 -0.89
CA THR A 281 -14.57 -16.17 -1.71
C THR A 281 -13.42 -16.99 -1.16
N CYS A 282 -13.71 -18.23 -0.77
CA CYS A 282 -12.75 -19.18 -0.24
C CYS A 282 -12.47 -20.25 -1.29
N THR A 283 -11.20 -20.47 -1.63
CA THR A 283 -10.78 -21.65 -2.40
C THR A 283 -10.29 -22.69 -1.41
N CYS A 284 -11.11 -23.71 -1.18
CA CYS A 284 -10.85 -24.72 -0.16
C CYS A 284 -9.65 -25.60 -0.49
N GLY A 285 -8.80 -25.84 0.51
CA GLY A 285 -7.69 -26.76 0.39
C GLY A 285 -8.14 -28.22 0.53
N ASN A 286 -7.37 -29.14 -0.06
CA ASN A 286 -7.65 -30.58 -0.03
C ASN A 286 -9.09 -30.93 -0.44
N ARG A 287 -9.83 -31.64 0.42
CA ARG A 287 -11.23 -32.04 0.20
C ARG A 287 -12.22 -31.26 1.04
N TRP A 288 -11.82 -30.15 1.66
CA TRP A 288 -12.77 -29.25 2.30
C TRP A 288 -13.80 -28.71 1.30
N GLN A 289 -15.04 -28.59 1.72
CA GLN A 289 -16.18 -28.17 0.91
C GLN A 289 -17.04 -27.14 1.65
N GLY A 290 -17.89 -26.45 0.90
CA GLY A 290 -18.73 -25.35 1.37
C GLY A 290 -18.12 -23.99 1.03
N ASP A 291 -18.95 -22.95 1.06
CA ASP A 291 -18.53 -21.58 0.73
C ASP A 291 -17.45 -21.06 1.71
N LYS A 292 -17.36 -21.64 2.91
CA LYS A 292 -16.39 -21.30 3.96
C LYS A 292 -15.46 -22.46 4.31
N CYS A 293 -15.37 -23.48 3.45
CA CYS A 293 -14.50 -24.65 3.66
C CYS A 293 -14.73 -25.37 5.00
N GLU A 294 -15.97 -25.39 5.46
CA GLU A 294 -16.35 -25.87 6.79
C GLU A 294 -16.65 -27.37 6.85
N THR A 295 -16.83 -28.02 5.71
CA THR A 295 -17.30 -29.41 5.66
C THR A 295 -16.22 -30.34 5.10
N CYS A 296 -15.87 -31.37 5.86
CA CYS A 296 -15.08 -32.50 5.39
C CYS A 296 -16.01 -33.61 4.88
N PRO A 297 -15.83 -34.15 3.66
CA PRO A 297 -16.64 -35.25 3.15
C PRO A 297 -16.49 -36.52 3.99
N ALA A 298 -17.54 -37.33 4.02
CA ALA A 298 -17.49 -38.64 4.66
C ALA A 298 -16.38 -39.53 4.07
N GLY A 299 -15.78 -40.38 4.91
CA GLY A 299 -14.64 -41.22 4.51
C GLY A 299 -13.29 -40.49 4.45
N VAL A 300 -13.26 -39.17 4.58
CA VAL A 300 -12.04 -38.35 4.61
C VAL A 300 -11.74 -37.91 6.05
N ASN A 301 -10.47 -37.90 6.43
CA ASN A 301 -10.03 -37.63 7.78
C ASN A 301 -9.91 -36.11 8.05
N ALA A 302 -10.87 -35.55 8.79
CA ALA A 302 -10.87 -34.14 9.17
C ALA A 302 -9.65 -33.73 10.02
N SER A 303 -9.18 -34.62 10.91
CA SER A 303 -7.98 -34.38 11.74
C SER A 303 -6.70 -34.31 10.91
N ALA A 304 -6.70 -34.87 9.70
CA ALA A 304 -5.63 -34.75 8.71
C ALA A 304 -5.90 -33.62 7.70
N ASN A 305 -6.65 -32.59 8.09
CA ASN A 305 -7.03 -31.45 7.24
C ASN A 305 -7.73 -31.87 5.93
N CYS A 306 -8.55 -32.93 5.99
CA CYS A 306 -9.18 -33.57 4.82
C CYS A 306 -8.19 -33.98 3.71
N GLY A 307 -6.91 -34.16 4.06
CA GLY A 307 -5.82 -34.53 3.16
C GLY A 307 -5.54 -36.03 3.09
N ALA A 308 -6.30 -36.86 3.81
CA ALA A 308 -6.16 -38.31 3.86
C ALA A 308 -7.50 -38.99 4.07
N CYS A 309 -7.59 -40.26 3.71
CA CYS A 309 -8.77 -41.08 4.01
C CYS A 309 -8.81 -41.47 5.49
N LEU A 310 -10.01 -41.72 6.02
CA LEU A 310 -10.19 -42.36 7.33
C LEU A 310 -9.71 -43.82 7.27
N ASP A 311 -9.41 -44.38 8.45
CA ASP A 311 -9.08 -45.79 8.55
C ASP A 311 -10.22 -46.66 7.99
N GLY A 312 -9.86 -47.66 7.19
CA GLY A 312 -10.81 -48.48 6.43
C GLY A 312 -11.23 -47.90 5.07
N TYR A 313 -10.83 -46.67 4.74
CA TYR A 313 -11.05 -46.06 3.42
C TYR A 313 -9.74 -45.96 2.63
N ILE A 314 -9.81 -46.17 1.31
CA ILE A 314 -8.65 -46.17 0.40
C ILE A 314 -8.88 -45.28 -0.83
N ASN A 315 -7.84 -45.06 -1.63
CA ASN A 315 -7.88 -44.28 -2.88
C ASN A 315 -8.23 -42.79 -2.71
N TYR A 316 -7.40 -42.03 -1.97
CA TYR A 316 -7.47 -40.57 -1.96
C TYR A 316 -7.36 -40.00 -3.38
N PRO A 317 -8.19 -39.02 -3.80
CA PRO A 317 -9.07 -38.16 -3.00
C PRO A 317 -10.52 -38.64 -2.82
N ASN A 318 -10.89 -39.79 -3.39
CA ASN A 318 -12.27 -40.27 -3.35
C ASN A 318 -12.60 -40.96 -2.03
N CYS A 319 -11.62 -41.61 -1.39
CA CYS A 319 -11.76 -42.28 -0.11
C CYS A 319 -12.96 -43.21 -0.09
N GLU A 320 -12.82 -44.33 -0.78
CA GLU A 320 -13.84 -45.37 -0.88
C GLU A 320 -13.61 -46.42 0.21
N LEU A 321 -14.69 -46.97 0.77
CA LEU A 321 -14.60 -47.99 1.81
C LEU A 321 -13.91 -49.24 1.23
N ALA A 322 -12.78 -49.62 1.83
CA ALA A 322 -12.03 -50.80 1.46
C ALA A 322 -12.80 -52.05 1.87
N CYS A 323 -12.81 -53.05 1.01
CA CYS A 323 -13.39 -54.34 1.36
C CYS A 323 -12.54 -55.01 2.46
N THR A 324 -13.18 -55.74 3.36
CA THR A 324 -12.52 -56.53 4.40
C THR A 324 -12.83 -58.02 4.23
N VAL A 325 -11.88 -58.87 4.64
CA VAL A 325 -12.08 -60.33 4.59
C VAL A 325 -13.26 -60.75 5.46
N ALA A 326 -13.43 -60.10 6.61
CA ALA A 326 -14.47 -60.44 7.56
C ALA A 326 -15.87 -60.11 7.04
N ASP A 327 -16.06 -58.90 6.51
CA ASP A 327 -17.39 -58.39 6.15
C ASP A 327 -17.78 -58.76 4.70
N ASP A 328 -16.84 -58.65 3.75
CA ASP A 328 -17.13 -58.81 2.32
C ASP A 328 -16.81 -60.21 1.77
N CYS A 329 -15.98 -60.98 2.50
CA CYS A 329 -15.57 -62.33 2.09
C CYS A 329 -15.92 -63.41 3.12
N ASN A 330 -16.88 -63.15 4.01
CA ASN A 330 -17.39 -64.08 5.04
C ASN A 330 -16.32 -64.68 5.97
N GLY A 331 -15.14 -64.05 6.09
CA GLY A 331 -14.01 -64.61 6.83
C GLY A 331 -13.31 -65.80 6.16
N HIS A 332 -13.64 -66.11 4.91
CA HIS A 332 -13.17 -67.30 4.17
C HIS A 332 -12.21 -66.98 3.01
N ALA A 333 -11.64 -65.77 3.01
CA ALA A 333 -10.62 -65.37 2.04
C ALA A 333 -9.24 -65.18 2.69
N SER A 334 -8.19 -65.42 1.90
CA SER A 334 -6.80 -65.14 2.25
C SER A 334 -6.41 -63.69 2.01
N ASN A 335 -7.10 -63.05 1.05
CA ASN A 335 -6.92 -61.67 0.68
C ASN A 335 -8.21 -61.14 0.05
N VAL A 336 -8.44 -59.84 0.18
CA VAL A 336 -9.53 -59.13 -0.48
C VAL A 336 -8.96 -57.89 -1.16
N THR A 337 -9.46 -57.58 -2.35
CA THR A 337 -9.12 -56.34 -3.07
C THR A 337 -10.39 -55.67 -3.58
N GLY A 338 -10.29 -54.40 -3.95
CA GLY A 338 -11.43 -53.59 -4.41
C GLY A 338 -12.03 -52.73 -3.31
N THR A 339 -13.13 -52.07 -3.65
CA THR A 339 -13.88 -51.17 -2.76
C THR A 339 -15.36 -51.53 -2.81
N ALA A 340 -16.11 -51.10 -1.80
CA ALA A 340 -17.55 -51.33 -1.73
C ALA A 340 -18.31 -50.83 -2.99
N ASN A 341 -17.75 -49.85 -3.71
CA ASN A 341 -18.34 -49.29 -4.94
C ASN A 341 -17.92 -50.03 -6.23
N THR A 342 -16.78 -50.73 -6.23
CA THR A 342 -16.19 -51.33 -7.44
C THR A 342 -16.32 -52.86 -7.50
N THR A 343 -16.98 -53.46 -6.50
CA THR A 343 -17.08 -54.91 -6.25
C THR A 343 -15.82 -55.47 -5.58
N CYS A 344 -16.01 -56.12 -4.42
CA CYS A 344 -14.96 -56.80 -3.70
C CYS A 344 -14.53 -58.08 -4.43
N GLN A 345 -13.23 -58.27 -4.56
CA GLN A 345 -12.64 -59.48 -5.13
C GLN A 345 -11.95 -60.27 -4.02
N CYS A 346 -12.55 -61.40 -3.65
CA CYS A 346 -12.08 -62.28 -2.60
C CYS A 346 -11.22 -63.42 -3.17
N SER A 347 -10.04 -63.65 -2.60
CA SER A 347 -9.20 -64.81 -2.89
C SER A 347 -9.45 -65.90 -1.84
N CYS A 348 -10.44 -66.76 -2.08
CA CYS A 348 -10.93 -67.75 -1.13
C CYS A 348 -9.84 -68.74 -0.65
N THR A 349 -9.92 -69.16 0.62
CA THR A 349 -9.07 -70.23 1.18
C THR A 349 -9.73 -71.60 1.03
N GLY A 350 -8.94 -72.67 1.03
CA GLY A 350 -9.47 -74.04 0.92
C GLY A 350 -10.24 -74.26 -0.39
N ASN A 351 -11.42 -74.89 -0.29
CA ASN A 351 -12.36 -75.06 -1.40
C ASN A 351 -13.61 -74.18 -1.26
N TRP A 352 -13.51 -73.05 -0.56
CA TRP A 352 -14.53 -72.01 -0.63
C TRP A 352 -14.56 -71.40 -2.04
N THR A 353 -15.75 -71.12 -2.54
CA THR A 353 -16.02 -70.59 -3.88
C THR A 353 -17.08 -69.48 -3.82
N GLY A 354 -17.39 -68.87 -4.96
CA GLY A 354 -18.28 -67.70 -5.03
C GLY A 354 -17.52 -66.37 -4.90
N ALA A 355 -18.18 -65.26 -5.27
CA ALA A 355 -17.56 -63.94 -5.25
C ALA A 355 -17.22 -63.47 -3.81
N ALA A 356 -18.00 -63.92 -2.82
CA ALA A 356 -17.84 -63.58 -1.41
C ALA A 356 -17.27 -64.75 -0.57
N CYS A 357 -16.77 -65.82 -1.21
CA CYS A 357 -16.30 -67.03 -0.53
C CYS A 357 -17.35 -67.69 0.40
N ASP A 358 -18.62 -67.61 0.02
CA ASP A 358 -19.78 -68.09 0.78
C ASP A 358 -20.24 -69.50 0.39
N GLN A 359 -19.63 -70.08 -0.65
CA GLN A 359 -20.05 -71.37 -1.19
C GLN A 359 -19.05 -72.47 -0.88
N CYS A 360 -19.48 -73.49 -0.15
CA CYS A 360 -18.74 -74.72 0.07
C CYS A 360 -19.49 -75.88 -0.57
N ASP A 361 -18.85 -76.60 -1.51
CA ASP A 361 -19.44 -77.79 -2.10
C ASP A 361 -19.67 -78.86 -1.01
N ALA A 362 -20.80 -79.56 -1.06
CA ALA A 362 -21.23 -80.55 -0.08
C ALA A 362 -20.25 -81.71 0.13
N LYS A 363 -19.33 -81.96 -0.82
CA LYS A 363 -18.24 -82.94 -0.63
C LYS A 363 -17.12 -82.47 0.30
N TYR A 364 -17.10 -81.20 0.70
CA TYR A 364 -16.17 -80.61 1.65
C TYR A 364 -16.85 -80.27 2.97
N ASN A 365 -16.09 -80.30 4.07
CA ASN A 365 -16.61 -79.99 5.40
C ASN A 365 -16.59 -78.47 5.67
N ALA A 366 -17.75 -77.82 5.58
CA ALA A 366 -17.88 -76.38 5.85
C ALA A 366 -17.44 -75.99 7.27
N SER A 367 -17.72 -76.82 8.27
CA SER A 367 -17.31 -76.59 9.67
C SER A 367 -15.81 -76.67 9.88
N ALA A 368 -15.08 -77.30 8.96
CA ALA A 368 -13.62 -77.31 8.93
C ALA A 368 -13.03 -76.19 8.05
N GLY A 369 -13.85 -75.31 7.46
CA GLY A 369 -13.37 -74.29 6.54
C GLY A 369 -13.11 -74.81 5.12
N CYS A 370 -13.79 -75.88 4.70
CA CYS A 370 -13.71 -76.47 3.36
C CYS A 370 -12.30 -76.92 2.96
N ASP A 371 -11.46 -77.24 3.96
CA ASP A 371 -10.08 -77.70 3.80
C ASP A 371 -9.94 -79.24 3.93
N LYS A 372 -11.05 -79.94 4.14
CA LYS A 372 -11.15 -81.39 4.29
C LYS A 372 -12.43 -81.92 3.64
N CYS A 373 -12.43 -83.22 3.33
CA CYS A 373 -13.63 -83.89 2.84
C CYS A 373 -14.72 -83.94 3.91
N ALA A 374 -15.98 -83.82 3.50
CA ALA A 374 -17.14 -84.07 4.36
C ALA A 374 -17.22 -85.54 4.78
N ASP A 375 -17.99 -85.84 5.82
CA ASP A 375 -18.20 -87.22 6.26
C ASP A 375 -18.78 -88.07 5.12
N GLY A 376 -18.16 -89.23 4.88
CA GLY A 376 -18.49 -90.10 3.75
C GLY A 376 -17.78 -89.74 2.43
N PHE A 377 -16.81 -88.84 2.46
CA PHE A 377 -15.88 -88.56 1.34
C PHE A 377 -14.41 -88.70 1.77
N GLU A 378 -13.53 -89.04 0.83
CA GLU A 378 -12.08 -89.27 1.05
C GLU A 378 -11.21 -88.73 -0.09
N ASN A 379 -9.88 -88.68 0.11
CA ASN A 379 -8.87 -88.20 -0.85
C ASN A 379 -8.96 -86.69 -1.18
N PHE A 380 -8.71 -85.85 -0.18
CA PHE A 380 -8.53 -84.41 -0.38
C PHE A 380 -7.32 -84.12 -1.31
N PRO A 381 -7.38 -83.15 -2.24
CA PRO A 381 -8.39 -82.09 -2.42
C PRO A 381 -9.60 -82.46 -3.29
N ASN A 382 -9.64 -83.64 -3.91
CA ASN A 382 -10.70 -83.94 -4.88
C ASN A 382 -12.01 -84.45 -4.23
N CYS A 383 -11.90 -85.09 -3.07
CA CYS A 383 -12.98 -85.63 -2.26
C CYS A 383 -13.98 -86.49 -3.06
N TYR A 384 -13.74 -87.81 -3.07
CA TYR A 384 -14.62 -88.80 -3.68
C TYR A 384 -15.47 -89.46 -2.62
N LYS A 385 -16.70 -89.86 -2.96
CA LYS A 385 -17.59 -90.56 -2.04
C LYS A 385 -16.94 -91.88 -1.60
N THR A 386 -16.72 -92.04 -0.30
CA THR A 386 -16.13 -93.25 0.27
C THR A 386 -17.01 -94.44 -0.05
N CYS A 387 -16.44 -95.42 -0.73
CA CYS A 387 -17.13 -96.68 -0.98
C CYS A 387 -17.00 -97.56 0.26
N THR A 388 -18.13 -97.90 0.90
CA THR A 388 -18.13 -98.88 1.98
C THR A 388 -18.64 -100.20 1.42
N ASN A 389 -18.06 -101.33 1.84
CA ASN A 389 -18.54 -102.65 1.38
C ASN A 389 -20.04 -102.85 1.64
N ALA A 390 -20.57 -102.25 2.72
CA ALA A 390 -21.98 -102.27 3.04
C ALA A 390 -22.86 -101.50 2.04
N ALA A 391 -22.43 -100.30 1.61
CA ALA A 391 -23.24 -99.46 0.72
C ALA A 391 -22.94 -99.66 -0.78
N ASN A 392 -21.74 -100.14 -1.13
CA ASN A 392 -21.24 -100.15 -2.51
C ASN A 392 -20.92 -101.55 -3.05
N CYS A 393 -20.72 -102.54 -2.18
CA CYS A 393 -20.36 -103.91 -2.58
C CYS A 393 -21.42 -104.95 -2.19
N ASN A 394 -22.61 -104.55 -1.73
CA ASN A 394 -23.68 -105.43 -1.24
C ASN A 394 -23.21 -106.45 -0.16
N GLY A 395 -22.16 -106.13 0.59
CA GLY A 395 -21.60 -107.03 1.61
C GLY A 395 -20.74 -108.18 1.08
N HIS A 396 -20.31 -108.13 -0.18
CA HIS A 396 -19.36 -109.08 -0.77
C HIS A 396 -17.90 -108.61 -0.68
#